data_AF-A0A382R627-F1
#
_entry.id   AF-A0A382R627-F1
#
_cell.length_a   1.000
_cell.length_b   1.000
_cell.length_c   1.000
_cell.angle_alpha   90.00
_cell.angle_beta   90.00
_cell.angle_gamma   90.00
#
_symmetry.space_group_name_H-M   'P 1'
#
loop_
_entity.id
_entity.type
_entity.pdbx_description
1 polymer ?
#
loop_
_entity_poly.entity_id
_entity_poly.type
_entity_poly.pdbx_seq_one_letter_code
_entity_poly.pdbx_strand_id
1 'polypeptide(L)'
;HHHENWDGTGYPDKLKAETIPYLARLLAPVIFYCNQHYASVQLMAMMESMSEHQFDPDAVRALAKAIPMTKMPKGIREILLIELKAGMTLARDINNTNGMKLLPKGRELTDGAINKVLSINRMTPIQPLCLVYC
;
A
#
# COMPACT_ATOMS: atom_id res chain seq x y z
N HIS A 1 -15.54 7.89 11.98
CA HIS A 1 -14.80 7.66 13.25
C HIS A 1 -13.28 7.59 13.13
N HIS A 2 -12.63 7.65 11.94
CA HIS A 2 -11.15 7.65 11.89
C HIS A 2 -10.50 8.97 12.34
N HIS A 3 -11.31 9.98 12.67
CA HIS A 3 -10.92 11.23 13.32
C HIS A 3 -11.19 11.22 14.85
N GLU A 4 -11.68 10.11 15.40
CA GLU A 4 -11.72 9.92 16.85
C GLU A 4 -10.29 9.71 17.38
N ASN A 5 -10.00 10.25 18.56
CA ASN A 5 -8.72 10.05 19.24
C ASN A 5 -8.91 8.99 20.33
N TRP A 6 -7.88 8.18 20.57
CA TRP A 6 -7.92 7.12 21.57
C TRP A 6 -8.35 7.59 22.97
N ASP A 7 -7.99 8.81 23.36
CA ASP A 7 -8.36 9.41 24.65
C ASP A 7 -9.78 9.99 24.73
N GLY A 8 -10.51 10.05 23.60
CA GLY A 8 -11.84 10.64 23.50
C GLY A 8 -11.88 12.13 23.15
N THR A 9 -10.75 12.75 22.83
CA THR A 9 -10.68 14.18 22.44
C THR A 9 -11.00 14.43 20.96
N GLY A 10 -11.17 13.37 20.16
CA GLY A 10 -11.46 13.45 18.73
C GLY A 10 -12.93 13.76 18.42
N TYR A 11 -13.34 13.51 17.17
CA TYR A 11 -14.67 13.88 16.68
C TYR A 11 -15.18 12.89 15.61
N PRO A 12 -16.50 12.85 15.34
CA PRO A 12 -17.58 13.71 15.88
C PRO A 12 -18.16 13.26 17.22
N ASP A 13 -18.03 11.98 17.58
CA ASP A 13 -18.80 11.36 18.66
C ASP A 13 -18.03 11.32 19.99
N LYS A 14 -16.73 11.63 19.96
CA LYS A 14 -15.83 11.62 21.13
C LYS A 14 -15.71 10.23 21.76
N LEU A 15 -15.64 9.22 20.90
CA LEU A 15 -15.46 7.83 21.31
C LEU A 15 -14.07 7.65 21.90
N LYS A 16 -13.97 6.85 22.96
CA LYS A 16 -12.73 6.60 23.71
C LYS A 16 -12.32 5.14 23.60
N ALA A 17 -11.03 4.90 23.41
CA ALA A 17 -10.40 3.58 23.39
C ALA A 17 -11.18 2.58 22.52
N GLU A 18 -11.57 1.43 23.06
CA GLU A 18 -12.20 0.34 22.32
C GLU A 18 -13.63 0.64 21.85
N THR A 19 -14.24 1.72 22.33
CA THR A 19 -15.54 2.18 21.81
C THR A 19 -15.42 2.76 20.40
N ILE A 20 -14.20 3.15 19.98
CA ILE A 20 -13.91 3.52 18.60
C ILE A 20 -13.93 2.24 17.74
N PRO A 21 -14.67 2.21 16.62
CA PRO A 21 -14.73 1.04 15.75
C PRO A 21 -13.34 0.55 15.36
N TYR A 22 -13.14 -0.76 15.43
CA TYR A 22 -11.83 -1.39 15.23
C TYR A 22 -11.12 -0.94 13.94
N LEU A 23 -11.84 -0.90 12.81
CA LEU A 23 -11.27 -0.45 11.54
C LEU A 23 -10.87 1.03 11.55
N ALA A 24 -11.57 1.88 12.29
CA ALA A 24 -11.22 3.29 12.43
C ALA A 24 -9.93 3.46 13.25
N ARG A 25 -9.74 2.65 14.29
CA ARG A 25 -8.51 2.62 15.10
C ARG A 25 -7.29 2.19 14.30
N LEU A 26 -7.45 1.22 13.39
CA LEU A 26 -6.39 0.81 12.47
C LEU A 26 -6.08 1.87 11.42
N LEU A 27 -7.12 2.52 10.88
CA LEU A 27 -6.97 3.45 9.75
C LEU A 27 -6.38 4.80 10.17
N ALA A 28 -6.73 5.32 11.35
CA ALA A 28 -6.26 6.62 11.83
C ALA A 28 -4.72 6.78 11.81
N PRO A 29 -3.91 5.86 12.40
CA PRO A 29 -2.45 5.97 12.35
C PRO A 29 -1.90 5.78 10.93
N VAL A 30 -2.54 4.97 10.07
CA VAL A 30 -2.14 4.80 8.66
C VAL A 30 -2.30 6.11 7.88
N ILE A 31 -3.44 6.78 8.01
CA ILE A 31 -3.69 8.07 7.37
C ILE A 31 -2.68 9.11 7.84
N PHE A 32 -2.42 9.16 9.15
CA PHE A 32 -1.39 10.05 9.70
C PHE A 32 -0.04 9.76 9.06
N TYR A 33 0.41 8.49 9.08
CA TYR A 33 1.69 8.09 8.51
C TYR A 33 1.83 8.46 7.02
N CYS A 34 0.81 8.20 6.20
CA CYS A 34 0.84 8.48 4.76
C CYS A 34 0.86 9.96 4.40
N ASN A 35 0.38 10.84 5.28
CA ASN A 35 0.34 12.29 5.07
C ASN A 35 1.61 13.01 5.56
N GLN A 36 2.57 12.29 6.14
CA GLN A 36 3.83 12.86 6.61
C GLN A 36 4.95 12.63 5.60
N HIS A 37 5.90 13.57 5.56
CA HIS A 37 7.07 13.50 4.68
C HIS A 37 8.37 13.13 5.43
N TYR A 38 8.26 12.72 6.70
CA TYR A 38 9.41 12.34 7.53
C TYR A 38 9.95 10.95 7.19
N ALA A 39 11.21 10.70 7.54
CA ALA A 39 11.77 9.35 7.48
C ALA A 39 11.00 8.42 8.42
N SER A 40 10.69 7.20 7.95
CA SER A 40 9.82 6.24 8.66
C SER A 40 10.21 6.02 10.12
N VAL A 41 11.51 5.96 10.44
CA VAL A 41 11.99 5.72 11.82
C VAL A 41 11.61 6.86 12.76
N GLN A 42 11.83 8.11 12.34
CA GLN A 42 11.50 9.30 13.13
C GLN A 42 10.00 9.43 13.32
N LEU A 43 9.26 9.17 12.23
CA LEU A 43 7.80 9.21 12.25
C LEU A 43 7.22 8.14 13.18
N MET A 44 7.75 6.93 13.17
CA MET A 44 7.29 5.88 14.08
C MET A 44 7.55 6.22 15.55
N ALA A 45 8.73 6.77 15.88
CA ALA A 45 9.01 7.22 17.25
C ALA A 45 8.04 8.34 17.71
N MET A 46 7.68 9.26 16.80
CA MET A 46 6.66 10.28 17.08
C MET A 46 5.27 9.64 17.28
N MET A 47 4.88 8.70 16.43
CA MET A 47 3.58 8.03 16.57
C MET A 47 3.49 7.18 17.83
N GLU A 48 4.60 6.57 18.26
CA GLU A 48 4.70 5.88 19.54
C GLU A 48 4.43 6.82 20.72
N SER A 49 4.97 8.05 20.72
CA SER A 49 4.68 9.02 21.80
C SER A 49 3.24 9.56 21.78
N MET A 50 2.54 9.44 20.65
CA MET A 50 1.12 9.79 20.50
C MET A 50 0.17 8.63 20.86
N SER A 51 0.72 7.45 21.20
CA SER A 51 -0.07 6.29 21.63
C SER A 51 -0.79 6.60 22.94
N GLU A 52 -1.92 5.93 23.15
CA GLU A 52 -2.80 6.12 24.32
C GLU A 52 -3.46 7.51 24.44
N HIS A 53 -3.11 8.44 23.55
CA HIS A 53 -3.74 9.76 23.44
C HIS A 53 -4.47 9.88 22.12
N GLN A 54 -3.73 9.85 21.01
CA GLN A 54 -4.30 10.00 19.68
C GLN A 54 -4.58 8.66 19.03
N PHE A 55 -3.67 7.70 19.16
CA PHE A 55 -3.76 6.40 18.48
C PHE A 55 -3.90 5.23 19.44
N ASP A 56 -4.58 4.20 18.95
CA ASP A 56 -4.56 2.86 19.55
C ASP A 56 -3.13 2.30 19.55
N PRO A 57 -2.56 1.95 20.72
CA PRO A 57 -1.21 1.39 20.80
C PRO A 57 -1.02 0.11 19.99
N ASP A 58 -2.04 -0.75 19.89
CA ASP A 58 -1.98 -1.97 19.09
C ASP A 58 -1.94 -1.66 17.59
N ALA A 59 -2.68 -0.65 17.15
CA ALA A 59 -2.66 -0.20 15.76
C ALA A 59 -1.30 0.39 15.37
N VAL A 60 -0.68 1.19 16.25
CA VAL A 60 0.68 1.72 16.03
C VAL A 60 1.70 0.57 15.95
N ARG A 61 1.63 -0.42 16.86
CA ARG A 61 2.47 -1.62 16.81
C ARG A 61 2.29 -2.43 15.53
N ALA A 62 1.04 -2.58 15.06
CA ALA A 62 0.74 -3.29 13.82
C ALA A 62 1.32 -2.55 12.60
N LEU A 63 1.18 -1.24 12.55
CA LEU A 63 1.75 -0.40 11.50
C LEU A 63 3.29 -0.47 11.48
N ALA A 64 3.94 -0.43 12.65
CA ALA A 64 5.40 -0.57 12.78
C ALA A 64 5.92 -1.87 12.13
N LYS A 65 5.17 -2.97 12.29
CA LYS A 65 5.48 -4.27 11.66
C LYS A 65 5.22 -4.27 10.15
N ALA A 66 4.22 -3.53 9.68
CA ALA A 66 3.82 -3.50 8.28
C ALA A 66 4.76 -2.65 7.41
N ILE A 67 5.26 -1.51 7.90
CA ILE A 67 6.09 -0.56 7.11
C ILE A 67 7.32 -1.21 6.45
N PRO A 68 8.11 -2.06 7.12
CA PRO A 68 9.22 -2.75 6.47
C PRO A 68 8.78 -3.66 5.31
N MET A 69 7.57 -4.22 5.39
CA MET A 69 7.01 -5.12 4.37
C MET A 69 6.53 -4.37 3.12
N THR A 70 6.30 -3.05 3.22
CA THR A 70 5.85 -2.21 2.10
C THR A 70 7.00 -1.48 1.40
N LYS A 71 8.26 -1.70 1.80
CA LYS A 71 9.41 -1.05 1.15
C LYS A 71 9.60 -1.58 -0.26
N MET A 72 9.15 -0.79 -1.22
CA MET A 72 9.52 -0.96 -2.62
C MET A 72 11.00 -0.59 -2.83
N PRO A 73 11.77 -1.37 -3.61
CA PRO A 73 13.13 -0.98 -3.95
C PRO A 73 13.13 0.37 -4.66
N LYS A 74 14.18 1.18 -4.43
CA LYS A 74 14.33 2.48 -5.09
C LYS A 74 14.26 2.32 -6.61
N GLY A 75 13.55 3.24 -7.27
CA GLY A 75 13.38 3.21 -8.72
C GLY A 75 12.41 2.14 -9.21
N ILE A 76 11.59 1.54 -8.33
CA ILE A 76 10.49 0.66 -8.71
C ILE A 76 9.19 1.25 -8.19
N ARG A 77 8.19 1.32 -9.07
CA ARG A 77 6.81 1.68 -8.71
C ARG A 77 5.87 0.53 -9.00
N GLU A 78 4.83 0.43 -8.18
CA GLU A 78 3.68 -0.43 -8.43
C GLU A 78 2.61 0.38 -9.19
N ILE A 79 2.03 -0.22 -10.23
CA ILE A 79 0.96 0.37 -11.05
C ILE A 79 -0.10 -0.69 -11.34
N LEU A 80 -1.30 -0.25 -11.71
CA LEU A 80 -2.32 -1.17 -12.20
C LEU A 80 -1.93 -1.74 -13.56
N LEU A 81 -2.34 -2.99 -13.82
CA LEU A 81 -2.12 -3.67 -15.09
C LEU A 81 -2.64 -2.84 -16.29
N ILE A 82 -3.75 -2.12 -16.09
CA ILE A 82 -4.36 -1.24 -17.09
C ILE A 82 -3.61 0.08 -17.31
N GLU A 83 -2.68 0.44 -16.42
CA GLU A 83 -1.86 1.66 -16.51
C GLU A 83 -0.55 1.44 -17.25
N LEU A 84 -0.26 0.20 -17.69
CA LEU A 84 0.93 -0.10 -18.49
C LEU A 84 0.92 0.71 -19.79
N LYS A 85 2.06 1.31 -20.12
CA LYS A 85 2.27 2.08 -21.36
C LYS A 85 3.53 1.60 -22.07
N ALA A 86 3.56 1.77 -23.38
CA ALA A 86 4.76 1.52 -24.16
C ALA A 86 5.94 2.36 -23.64
N GLY A 87 7.15 1.79 -23.68
CA GLY A 87 8.37 2.39 -23.13
C GLY A 87 8.61 2.13 -21.64
N MET A 88 7.63 1.62 -20.87
CA MET A 88 7.88 1.19 -19.49
C MET A 88 8.71 -0.10 -19.47
N THR A 89 9.54 -0.29 -18.45
CA THR A 89 10.30 -1.54 -18.25
C THR A 89 9.80 -2.29 -17.02
N LEU A 90 9.48 -3.59 -17.16
CA LEU A 90 9.01 -4.42 -16.04
C LEU A 90 10.11 -4.66 -15.01
N ALA A 91 9.80 -4.47 -13.73
CA ALA A 91 10.68 -4.77 -12.61
C ALA A 91 10.45 -6.18 -12.03
N ARG A 92 9.36 -6.85 -12.42
CA ARG A 92 9.02 -8.24 -12.05
C ARG A 92 8.34 -8.94 -13.23
N ASP A 93 8.46 -10.27 -13.28
CA ASP A 93 7.71 -11.10 -14.23
C ASP A 93 6.20 -10.88 -14.07
N ILE A 94 5.48 -10.89 -15.20
CA ILE A 94 4.01 -11.00 -15.23
C ILE A 94 3.67 -12.45 -15.54
N ASN A 95 2.97 -13.09 -14.60
CA ASN A 95 2.46 -14.45 -14.74
C ASN A 95 0.94 -14.43 -14.61
N ASN A 96 0.23 -15.36 -15.26
CA ASN A 96 -1.17 -15.59 -14.96
C ASN A 96 -1.34 -16.52 -13.74
N THR A 97 -2.58 -16.67 -13.29
CA THR A 97 -2.97 -17.54 -12.16
C THR A 97 -2.60 -19.01 -12.33
N ASN A 98 -2.44 -19.50 -13.57
CA ASN A 98 -2.01 -20.87 -13.85
C ASN A 98 -0.48 -21.03 -13.89
N GLY A 99 0.28 -19.98 -13.53
CA GLY A 99 1.75 -20.00 -13.49
C GLY A 99 2.42 -19.78 -14.85
N MET A 100 1.67 -19.52 -15.92
CA MET A 100 2.24 -19.22 -17.23
C MET A 100 2.84 -17.81 -17.22
N LYS A 101 4.15 -17.73 -17.46
CA LYS A 101 4.87 -16.46 -17.63
C LYS A 101 4.49 -15.81 -18.96
N LEU A 102 4.04 -14.56 -18.88
CA LEU A 102 3.61 -13.78 -20.05
C LEU A 102 4.68 -12.82 -20.52
N LEU A 103 5.26 -12.07 -19.57
CA LEU A 103 6.34 -11.12 -19.82
C LEU A 103 7.41 -11.24 -18.73
N PRO A 104 8.70 -11.29 -19.08
CA PRO A 104 9.78 -11.34 -18.10
C PRO A 104 10.12 -9.95 -17.55
N LYS A 105 10.70 -9.93 -16.35
CA LYS A 105 11.42 -8.79 -15.79
C LYS A 105 12.47 -8.27 -16.77
N GLY A 106 12.67 -6.96 -16.80
CA GLY A 106 13.63 -6.26 -17.65
C GLY A 106 13.12 -6.01 -19.07
N ARG A 107 11.92 -6.51 -19.43
CA ARG A 107 11.32 -6.26 -20.74
C ARG A 107 10.76 -4.84 -20.80
N GLU A 108 11.23 -4.08 -21.79
CA GLU A 108 10.56 -2.86 -22.23
C GLU A 108 9.24 -3.21 -22.95
N LEU A 109 8.18 -2.51 -22.60
CA LEU A 109 6.84 -2.77 -23.08
C LEU A 109 6.60 -2.08 -24.42
N THR A 110 5.99 -2.84 -25.33
CA THR A 110 5.40 -2.32 -26.57
C THR A 110 3.88 -2.41 -26.47
N ASP A 111 3.15 -1.62 -27.26
CA ASP A 111 1.68 -1.70 -27.29
C ASP A 111 1.18 -3.12 -27.61
N GLY A 112 1.87 -3.83 -28.51
CA GLY A 112 1.56 -5.22 -28.83
C GLY A 112 1.73 -6.17 -27.63
N ALA A 113 2.78 -5.98 -26.83
CA ALA A 113 2.99 -6.78 -25.61
C ALA A 113 1.90 -6.50 -24.56
N ILE A 114 1.52 -5.23 -24.38
CA ILE A 114 0.48 -4.81 -23.45
C ILE A 114 -0.87 -5.38 -23.87
N ASN A 115 -1.25 -5.23 -25.13
CA ASN A 115 -2.52 -5.76 -25.67
C ASN A 115 -2.62 -7.28 -25.48
N LYS A 116 -1.51 -8.01 -25.67
CA LYS A 116 -1.46 -9.46 -25.43
C LYS A 116 -1.72 -9.80 -23.97
N VAL A 117 -1.09 -9.09 -23.03
CA VAL A 117 -1.30 -9.30 -21.59
C VAL A 117 -2.74 -9.01 -21.20
N LEU A 118 -3.32 -7.90 -21.66
CA LEU A 118 -4.70 -7.52 -21.36
C LEU A 118 -5.71 -8.50 -21.98
N SER A 119 -5.44 -9.03 -23.17
CA SER A 119 -6.24 -10.08 -23.80
C SER A 119 -6.22 -11.37 -22.98
N ILE A 120 -5.04 -11.79 -22.51
CA ILE A 120 -4.89 -12.99 -21.67
C ILE A 120 -5.58 -12.81 -20.32
N ASN A 121 -5.52 -11.62 -19.71
CA ASN A 121 -6.19 -11.32 -18.44
C ASN A 121 -7.71 -11.58 -18.48
N ARG A 122 -8.36 -11.39 -19.64
CA ARG A 122 -9.79 -11.67 -19.83
C ARG A 122 -10.13 -13.16 -19.78
N MET A 123 -9.16 -14.02 -20.07
CA MET A 123 -9.31 -15.48 -20.14
C MET A 123 -8.80 -16.16 -18.87
N THR A 124 -7.61 -15.77 -18.41
CA THR A 124 -6.96 -16.24 -17.19
C THR A 124 -6.51 -15.03 -16.38
N PRO A 125 -7.07 -14.81 -15.17
CA PRO A 125 -6.73 -13.65 -14.37
C PRO A 125 -5.22 -13.53 -14.11
N ILE A 126 -4.75 -12.29 -14.12
CA ILE A 126 -3.39 -11.85 -13.79
C ILE A 126 -3.50 -10.99 -12.53
N GLN A 127 -2.43 -10.93 -11.74
CA GLN A 127 -2.36 -9.99 -10.62
C GLN A 127 -2.61 -8.56 -11.14
N PRO A 128 -3.54 -7.80 -10.53
CA PRO A 128 -3.91 -6.48 -11.03
C PRO A 128 -2.79 -5.44 -10.87
N LEU A 129 -1.77 -5.74 -10.06
CA LEU A 129 -0.65 -4.87 -9.75
C LEU A 129 0.64 -5.37 -10.43
N CYS A 130 1.29 -4.46 -11.14
CA CYS A 130 2.53 -4.67 -11.86
C CYS A 130 3.64 -3.81 -11.27
N LEU A 131 4.88 -4.31 -11.30
CA LEU A 131 6.05 -3.55 -10.89
C LEU A 131 6.80 -3.09 -12.14
N VAL A 132 7.08 -1.79 -12.24
CA VAL A 132 7.87 -1.18 -13.33
C VAL A 132 9.01 -0.34 -12.76
N TYR A 133 10.10 -0.24 -13.51
CA TYR A 133 11.17 0.70 -13.19
C TYR A 133 10.73 2.14 -13.47
N CYS A 134 11.19 3.07 -12.61
CA CYS A 134 11.04 4.51 -12.76
C CYS A 134 12.24 5.12 -13.48
#